data_AF-R7HTV9-F1
#
_entry.id   AF-R7HTV9-F1
#
_cell.length_a   1.000
_cell.length_b   1.000
_cell.length_c   1.000
_cell.angle_alpha   90.00
_cell.angle_beta   90.00
_cell.angle_gamma   90.00
#
_symmetry.space_group_name_H-M   'P 1'
#
loop_
_entity.id
_entity.type
_entity.pdbx_description
1 polymer ?
#
loop_
_entity_poly.entity_id
_entity_poly.type
_entity_poly.pdbx_seq_one_letter_code
_entity_poly.pdbx_strand_id
1 'polypeptide(L)'
;MISKIMSTPVSYAANYYANNCTPKKNSTLNFNSGLQADTVSFTSKVNSIDEIVHKAFNKLAQNRKNNGLGMYLTTSNRVNIFLQETKLGKEAKLTLTDGIFGDKSYANFNISRSIGKHAKITPADEDMPIKEAKSMVKTYLEDLK
;
A
#
# COMPACT_ATOMS: atom_id res chain seq x y z
N MET A 1 -51.45 -8.84 3.79
CA MET A 1 -50.80 -10.12 4.16
C MET A 1 -49.76 -10.42 3.11
N ILE A 2 -48.47 -10.47 3.48
CA ILE A 2 -47.42 -11.36 2.96
C ILE A 2 -46.27 -11.24 3.97
N SER A 3 -45.72 -12.41 4.31
CA SER A 3 -44.98 -12.71 5.52
C SER A 3 -43.53 -12.22 5.50
N LYS A 4 -43.02 -11.79 6.66
CA LYS A 4 -41.59 -11.80 6.98
C LYS A 4 -41.07 -13.24 6.89
N ILE A 5 -39.87 -13.45 6.37
CA ILE A 5 -38.98 -14.53 6.83
C ILE A 5 -37.60 -13.90 7.08
N MET A 6 -37.18 -13.96 8.35
CA MET A 6 -35.86 -13.57 8.83
C MET A 6 -34.87 -14.71 8.61
N SER A 7 -33.59 -14.40 8.44
CA SER A 7 -32.51 -15.31 8.79
C SER A 7 -31.39 -14.50 9.44
N THR A 8 -31.24 -14.72 10.74
CA THR A 8 -30.34 -14.03 11.67
C THR A 8 -28.86 -14.34 11.40
N PRO A 9 -27.93 -13.40 11.67
CA PRO A 9 -26.51 -13.69 11.62
C PRO A 9 -26.11 -14.51 12.85
N VAL A 10 -25.39 -15.63 12.64
CA VAL A 10 -24.87 -16.43 13.75
C VAL A 10 -23.59 -15.77 14.25
N SER A 11 -23.67 -15.23 15.45
CA SER A 11 -22.58 -14.62 16.21
C SER A 11 -21.57 -15.69 16.63
N TYR A 12 -20.28 -15.47 16.39
CA TYR A 12 -19.24 -16.08 17.22
C TYR A 12 -18.53 -14.99 18.01
N ALA A 13 -18.92 -14.89 19.29
CA ALA A 13 -18.17 -14.18 20.30
C ALA A 13 -17.01 -15.07 20.75
N ALA A 14 -15.78 -14.58 20.67
CA ALA A 14 -14.64 -15.18 21.35
C ALA A 14 -14.28 -14.29 22.55
N ASN A 15 -14.55 -14.85 23.72
CA ASN A 15 -14.30 -14.31 25.05
C ASN A 15 -12.81 -14.01 25.27
N TYR A 16 -12.51 -12.80 25.73
CA TYR A 16 -11.37 -12.54 26.60
C TYR A 16 -11.89 -12.05 27.95
N TYR A 17 -11.89 -12.97 28.91
CA TYR A 17 -11.94 -12.75 30.36
C TYR A 17 -11.04 -11.56 30.78
N ALA A 18 -11.23 -10.81 31.87
CA ALA A 18 -12.03 -10.97 33.07
C ALA A 18 -12.01 -9.62 33.86
N ASN A 19 -12.87 -9.57 34.88
CA ASN A 19 -12.86 -8.68 36.05
C ASN A 19 -13.61 -7.34 35.98
N ASN A 20 -14.82 -7.40 36.56
CA ASN A 20 -15.41 -6.41 37.45
C ASN A 20 -15.56 -4.96 36.97
N CYS A 21 -16.32 -4.76 35.89
CA CYS A 21 -17.13 -3.54 35.75
C CYS A 21 -18.37 -3.86 34.91
N THR A 22 -19.52 -4.00 35.58
CA THR A 22 -20.81 -4.02 34.90
C THR A 22 -20.98 -2.69 34.13
N PRO A 23 -21.22 -2.71 32.81
CA PRO A 23 -21.52 -1.47 32.10
C PRO A 23 -22.90 -0.99 32.56
N LYS A 24 -22.95 0.19 33.19
CA LYS A 24 -24.20 0.90 33.47
C LYS A 24 -24.99 1.03 32.16
N LYS A 25 -26.17 0.42 32.11
CA LYS A 25 -27.17 0.75 31.10
C LYS A 25 -27.50 2.24 31.22
N ASN A 26 -27.49 2.93 30.08
CA ASN A 26 -28.00 4.29 29.84
C ASN A 26 -26.98 5.44 29.78
N SER A 27 -25.96 5.30 28.94
CA SER A 27 -25.35 6.46 28.26
C SER A 27 -25.58 6.33 26.76
N THR A 28 -26.77 6.73 26.32
CA THR A 28 -27.03 7.03 24.91
C THR A 28 -26.19 8.24 24.51
N LEU A 29 -24.97 8.01 24.03
CA LEU A 29 -24.25 8.98 23.22
C LEU A 29 -25.08 9.16 21.94
N ASN A 30 -25.83 10.25 21.92
CA ASN A 30 -26.69 10.60 20.81
C ASN A 30 -25.84 11.20 19.70
N PHE A 31 -25.49 10.40 18.69
CA PHE A 31 -24.76 10.85 17.50
C PHE A 31 -25.68 11.49 16.44
N ASN A 32 -26.97 11.68 16.73
CA ASN A 32 -27.94 12.22 15.77
C ASN A 32 -28.16 13.73 15.91
N SER A 33 -27.10 14.52 15.98
CA SER A 33 -27.19 15.96 15.74
C SER A 33 -26.26 16.39 14.62
N GLY A 34 -26.80 16.32 13.41
CA GLY A 34 -26.59 17.32 12.37
C GLY A 34 -25.16 17.54 11.90
N LEU A 35 -24.66 16.63 11.05
CA LEU A 35 -23.90 17.05 9.88
C LEU A 35 -24.45 16.23 8.72
N GLN A 36 -24.89 16.91 7.65
CA GLN A 36 -25.23 16.25 6.39
C GLN A 36 -24.07 15.30 6.06
N ALA A 37 -24.40 14.04 5.83
CA ALA A 37 -23.46 13.10 5.23
C ALA A 37 -23.24 13.59 3.79
N ASP A 38 -22.40 14.61 3.63
CA ASP A 38 -21.73 14.87 2.37
C ASP A 38 -21.15 13.52 1.97
N THR A 39 -21.72 12.97 0.91
CA THR A 39 -21.32 11.68 0.39
C THR A 39 -19.95 11.91 -0.21
N VAL A 40 -18.90 11.85 0.62
CA VAL A 40 -17.52 11.92 0.20
C VAL A 40 -17.28 10.63 -0.58
N SER A 41 -17.55 10.70 -1.87
CA SER A 41 -17.20 9.66 -2.81
C SER A 41 -15.68 9.63 -2.87
N PHE A 42 -15.06 8.74 -2.10
CA PHE A 42 -13.68 8.34 -2.31
C PHE A 42 -13.63 7.60 -3.66
N THR A 43 -13.44 8.35 -4.75
CA THR A 43 -13.19 7.76 -6.07
C THR A 43 -11.80 7.14 -6.05
N SER A 44 -11.71 5.91 -5.55
CA SER A 44 -10.52 5.08 -5.51
C SER A 44 -10.18 4.59 -6.92
N LYS A 45 -9.61 5.44 -7.79
CA LYS A 45 -9.20 4.98 -9.14
C LYS A 45 -7.82 5.41 -9.62
N VAL A 46 -7.01 6.03 -8.77
CA VAL A 46 -5.57 6.16 -9.07
C VAL A 46 -4.82 6.00 -7.77
N ASN A 47 -4.12 4.88 -7.57
CA ASN A 47 -3.22 4.78 -6.42
C ASN A 47 -2.20 5.92 -6.56
N SER A 48 -2.08 6.77 -5.54
CA SER A 48 -1.07 7.83 -5.54
C SER A 48 0.33 7.19 -5.57
N ILE A 49 1.33 7.92 -6.07
CA ILE A 49 2.69 7.37 -6.11
C ILE A 49 3.20 7.03 -4.71
N ASP A 50 2.73 7.77 -3.69
CA ASP A 50 3.03 7.52 -2.29
C ASP A 50 2.42 6.22 -1.80
N GLU A 51 1.16 5.93 -2.16
CA GLU A 51 0.50 4.66 -1.83
C GLU A 51 1.19 3.47 -2.49
N ILE A 52 1.59 3.62 -3.77
CA ILE A 52 2.30 2.57 -4.50
C ILE A 52 3.65 2.27 -3.85
N VAL A 53 4.42 3.31 -3.54
CA VAL A 53 5.69 3.17 -2.83
C VAL A 53 5.46 2.56 -1.44
N HIS A 54 4.42 2.98 -0.73
CA HIS A 54 4.10 2.42 0.57
C HIS A 54 3.79 0.91 0.49
N LYS A 55 2.98 0.47 -0.48
CA LYS A 55 2.69 -0.94 -0.74
C LYS A 55 3.97 -1.72 -1.08
N ALA A 56 4.83 -1.17 -1.93
CA ALA A 56 6.11 -1.78 -2.30
C ALA A 56 7.01 -2.02 -1.07
N PHE A 57 7.13 -1.04 -0.19
CA PHE A 57 7.88 -1.22 1.06
C PHE A 57 7.21 -2.19 2.05
N ASN A 58 5.88 -2.32 2.03
CA ASN A 58 5.20 -3.33 2.83
C ASN A 58 5.52 -4.75 2.33
N LYS A 59 5.60 -4.94 1.01
CA LYS A 59 6.07 -6.20 0.40
C LYS A 59 7.53 -6.49 0.76
N LEU A 60 8.39 -5.48 0.74
CA LEU A 60 9.78 -5.65 1.21
C LEU A 60 9.84 -6.05 2.68
N ALA A 61 9.04 -5.39 3.53
CA ALA A 61 8.99 -5.70 4.96
C ALA A 61 8.54 -7.14 5.24
N GLN A 62 7.56 -7.65 4.47
CA GLN A 62 7.09 -9.04 4.56
C GLN A 62 8.17 -10.06 4.17
N ASN A 63 9.11 -9.69 3.29
CA ASN A 63 10.17 -10.57 2.81
C ASN A 63 11.49 -10.43 3.57
N ARG A 64 11.53 -9.65 4.66
CA ARG A 64 12.72 -9.55 5.51
C ARG A 64 12.97 -10.89 6.21
N LYS A 65 14.22 -11.34 6.19
CA LYS A 65 14.70 -12.47 7.01
C LYS A 65 15.61 -11.92 8.10
N ASN A 66 15.40 -12.37 9.34
CA ASN A 66 16.30 -12.14 10.49
C ASN A 66 16.80 -10.69 10.65
N ASN A 67 15.88 -9.72 10.78
CA ASN A 67 16.18 -8.28 10.90
C ASN A 67 17.00 -7.67 9.74
N GLY A 68 17.15 -8.38 8.63
CA GLY A 68 17.84 -7.92 7.43
C GLY A 68 17.00 -7.01 6.55
N LEU A 69 17.62 -6.58 5.45
CA LEU A 69 16.97 -5.79 4.39
C LEU A 69 16.03 -6.67 3.58
N GLY A 70 14.86 -6.13 3.24
CA GLY A 70 13.87 -6.81 2.42
C GLY A 70 14.28 -6.89 0.96
N MET A 71 13.95 -8.00 0.31
CA MET A 71 14.11 -8.20 -1.13
C MET A 71 12.82 -8.78 -1.69
N TYR A 72 12.42 -8.31 -2.87
CA TYR A 72 11.24 -8.79 -3.58
C TYR A 72 11.56 -8.87 -5.07
N LEU A 73 11.27 -10.03 -5.66
CA LEU A 73 11.46 -10.30 -7.08
C LEU A 73 10.12 -10.77 -7.65
N THR A 74 9.71 -10.15 -8.75
CA THR A 74 8.52 -10.57 -9.50
C THR A 74 8.70 -10.24 -10.98
N THR A 75 7.74 -10.65 -11.80
CA THR A 75 7.70 -10.31 -13.22
C THR A 75 6.33 -9.73 -13.53
N SER A 76 6.29 -8.55 -14.16
CA SER A 76 5.05 -7.97 -14.72
C SER A 76 5.27 -7.59 -16.17
N ASN A 77 4.33 -7.93 -17.05
CA ASN A 77 4.36 -7.56 -18.47
C ASN A 77 5.68 -7.89 -19.19
N ARG A 78 6.27 -9.06 -18.89
CA ARG A 78 7.58 -9.53 -19.41
C ARG A 78 8.80 -8.73 -18.93
N VAL A 79 8.60 -7.77 -18.03
CA VAL A 79 9.68 -7.04 -17.34
C VAL A 79 9.90 -7.69 -15.99
N ASN A 80 11.15 -8.04 -15.72
CA ASN A 80 11.56 -8.52 -14.40
C ASN A 80 11.75 -7.32 -13.47
N ILE A 81 11.12 -7.41 -12.30
CA ILE A 81 11.06 -6.37 -11.29
C ILE A 81 11.83 -6.86 -10.08
N PHE A 82 12.97 -6.24 -9.81
CA PHE A 82 13.78 -6.52 -8.64
C PHE A 82 13.77 -5.30 -7.71
N LEU A 83 13.21 -5.48 -6.52
CA LEU A 83 13.11 -4.43 -5.51
C LEU A 83 13.89 -4.87 -4.26
N GLN A 84 14.79 -4.03 -3.81
CA GLN A 84 15.67 -4.31 -2.67
C GLN A 84 15.75 -3.10 -1.75
N GLU A 85 15.54 -3.30 -0.45
CA GLU A 85 15.82 -2.24 0.53
C GLU A 85 17.33 -1.98 0.59
N THR A 86 17.72 -0.71 0.52
CA THR A 86 19.09 -0.25 0.81
C THR A 86 19.19 0.27 2.24
N LYS A 87 18.08 0.78 2.77
CA LYS A 87 17.95 1.23 4.15
C LYS A 87 16.60 0.83 4.71
N LEU A 88 16.62 0.11 5.82
CA LEU A 88 15.45 -0.53 6.41
C LEU A 88 14.25 0.42 6.50
N GLY A 89 13.21 0.12 5.72
CA GLY A 89 11.94 0.83 5.67
C GLY A 89 12.01 2.26 5.13
N LYS A 90 13.16 2.75 4.67
CA LYS A 90 13.38 4.15 4.27
C LYS A 90 13.80 4.29 2.82
N GLU A 91 14.70 3.45 2.34
CA GLU A 91 15.27 3.55 1.00
C GLU A 91 15.33 2.16 0.34
N ALA A 92 15.04 2.12 -0.95
CA ALA A 92 15.06 0.92 -1.75
C ALA A 92 15.56 1.23 -3.16
N LYS A 93 16.18 0.24 -3.79
CA LYS A 93 16.54 0.24 -5.20
C LYS A 93 15.55 -0.63 -5.96
N LEU A 94 15.01 -0.08 -7.03
CA LEU A 94 14.20 -0.80 -8.01
C LEU A 94 15.02 -0.96 -9.28
N THR A 95 15.13 -2.19 -9.75
CA THR A 95 15.74 -2.55 -11.02
C THR A 95 14.67 -3.22 -11.88
N LEU A 96 14.50 -2.68 -13.09
CA LEU A 96 13.63 -3.24 -14.12
C LEU A 96 14.52 -3.82 -15.22
N THR A 97 14.29 -5.05 -15.66
CA THR A 97 15.07 -5.69 -16.75
C THR A 97 14.17 -6.40 -17.75
N ASP A 98 14.73 -6.70 -18.93
CA ASP A 98 14.09 -7.48 -20.00
C ASP A 98 12.95 -6.74 -20.74
N GLY A 99 12.94 -5.41 -20.60
CA GLY A 99 12.19 -4.47 -21.44
C GLY A 99 13.11 -3.58 -22.26
N ILE A 100 12.56 -2.80 -23.20
CA ILE A 100 13.29 -1.75 -23.92
C ILE A 100 13.06 -0.42 -23.20
N PHE A 101 14.09 0.11 -22.53
CA PHE A 101 14.05 1.37 -21.78
C PHE A 101 15.00 2.37 -22.45
N GLY A 102 14.54 3.04 -23.51
CA GLY A 102 15.42 3.78 -24.41
C GLY A 102 16.36 2.82 -25.14
N ASP A 103 17.67 3.04 -25.03
CA ASP A 103 18.71 2.20 -25.65
C ASP A 103 19.22 1.07 -24.74
N LYS A 104 18.64 0.93 -23.53
CA LYS A 104 19.08 -0.03 -22.51
C LYS A 104 18.02 -1.10 -22.26
N SER A 105 18.48 -2.32 -21.93
CA SER A 105 17.62 -3.44 -21.54
C SER A 105 17.30 -3.47 -20.03
N TYR A 106 17.76 -2.48 -19.29
CA TYR A 106 17.53 -2.32 -17.86
C TYR A 106 17.37 -0.85 -17.47
N ALA A 107 16.64 -0.60 -16.38
CA ALA A 107 16.50 0.72 -15.77
C ALA A 107 16.59 0.61 -14.25
N ASN A 108 17.30 1.55 -13.62
CA ASN A 108 17.51 1.56 -12.17
C ASN A 108 16.92 2.83 -11.54
N PHE A 109 16.24 2.66 -10.41
CA PHE A 109 15.60 3.74 -9.68
C PHE A 109 15.91 3.64 -8.20
N ASN A 110 16.18 4.77 -7.57
CA ASN A 110 16.21 4.88 -6.11
C ASN A 110 14.88 5.43 -5.62
N ILE A 111 14.28 4.73 -4.67
CA ILE A 111 13.00 5.05 -4.06
C ILE A 111 13.26 5.32 -2.58
N SER A 112 12.88 6.50 -2.11
CA SER A 112 12.94 6.82 -0.69
C SER A 112 11.59 7.30 -0.17
N ARG A 113 11.28 6.91 1.07
CA ARG A 113 10.11 7.37 1.81
C ARG A 113 10.53 7.89 3.18
N SER A 114 9.80 8.87 3.68
CA SER A 114 10.01 9.45 5.00
C SER A 114 8.68 9.83 5.60
N ILE A 115 8.55 9.73 6.92
CA ILE A 115 7.32 10.08 7.63
C ILE A 115 7.02 11.56 7.38
N GLY A 116 5.78 11.87 6.97
CA GLY A 116 5.33 13.23 6.69
C GLY A 116 5.88 13.86 5.41
N LYS A 117 6.56 13.08 4.53
CA LYS A 117 7.06 13.56 3.23
C LYS A 117 6.58 12.65 2.11
N HIS A 118 6.35 13.24 0.94
CA HIS A 118 6.10 12.49 -0.29
C HIS A 118 7.28 11.60 -0.64
N ALA A 119 6.99 10.45 -1.25
CA ALA A 119 7.97 9.53 -1.76
C ALA A 119 8.82 10.22 -2.84
N LYS A 120 10.13 10.02 -2.76
CA LYS A 120 11.08 10.53 -3.74
C LYS A 120 11.55 9.38 -4.60
N ILE A 121 11.38 9.54 -5.91
CA ILE A 121 11.87 8.64 -6.94
C ILE A 121 12.92 9.40 -7.72
N THR A 122 14.12 8.84 -7.80
CA THR A 122 15.22 9.36 -8.61
C THR A 122 15.70 8.26 -9.54
N PRO A 123 15.80 8.51 -10.85
CA PRO A 123 16.47 7.59 -11.75
C PRO A 123 17.95 7.51 -11.34
N ALA A 124 18.55 6.33 -11.53
CA ALA A 124 19.99 6.16 -11.37
C ALA A 124 20.75 6.53 -12.66
N ASP A 125 20.06 6.53 -13.80
CA ASP A 125 20.57 7.02 -15.09
C ASP A 125 20.35 8.54 -15.19
N GLU A 126 21.41 9.29 -15.47
CA GLU A 126 21.39 10.77 -15.50
C GLU A 126 20.53 11.33 -16.64
N ASP A 127 20.38 10.58 -17.73
CA ASP A 127 19.66 11.01 -18.93
C ASP A 127 18.14 10.86 -18.83
N MET A 128 17.64 10.17 -17.79
CA MET A 128 16.20 9.91 -17.67
C MET A 128 15.47 11.07 -16.95
N PRO A 129 14.44 11.68 -17.56
CA PRO A 129 13.64 12.70 -16.89
C PRO A 129 12.90 12.15 -15.67
N ILE A 130 12.86 12.93 -14.58
CA ILE A 130 12.17 12.54 -13.32
C ILE A 130 10.69 12.19 -13.55
N LYS A 131 10.02 12.88 -14.49
CA LYS A 131 8.60 12.62 -14.82
C LYS A 131 8.41 11.23 -15.42
N GLU A 132 9.31 10.83 -16.30
CA GLU A 132 9.29 9.51 -16.93
C GLU A 132 9.61 8.42 -15.89
N ALA A 133 10.63 8.64 -15.06
CA ALA A 133 10.97 7.74 -13.97
C ALA A 133 9.78 7.49 -13.03
N LYS A 134 9.05 8.54 -12.62
CA LYS A 134 7.83 8.40 -11.82
C LYS A 134 6.75 7.60 -12.53
N SER A 135 6.58 7.80 -13.84
CA SER A 135 5.60 7.05 -14.62
C SER A 135 5.95 5.56 -14.70
N MET A 136 7.22 5.22 -14.95
CA MET A 136 7.66 3.82 -15.00
C MET A 136 7.50 3.14 -13.65
N VAL A 137 7.97 3.79 -12.57
CA VAL A 137 7.82 3.25 -11.20
C VAL A 137 6.35 3.04 -10.87
N LYS A 138 5.47 3.98 -11.24
CA LYS A 138 4.03 3.82 -11.06
C LYS A 138 3.51 2.58 -11.79
N THR A 139 3.78 2.45 -13.09
CA THR A 139 3.30 1.33 -13.91
C THR A 139 3.72 -0.02 -13.35
N TYR A 140 5.02 -0.20 -13.05
CA TYR A 140 5.53 -1.51 -12.67
C TYR A 140 5.33 -1.85 -11.19
N LEU A 141 5.21 -0.86 -10.31
CA LEU A 141 4.92 -1.12 -8.89
C LEU A 141 3.42 -1.16 -8.55
N GLU A 142 2.55 -0.63 -9.41
CA GLU A 142 1.09 -0.75 -9.24
C GLU A 142 0.62 -2.21 -9.34
N ASP A 143 1.31 -3.01 -10.17
CA ASP A 143 1.04 -4.43 -10.41
C ASP A 143 1.65 -5.38 -9.36
N LEU A 144 2.26 -4.88 -8.28
CA LEU A 144 2.82 -5.72 -7.22
C LEU A 144 1.69 -6.47 -6.48
N LYS A 145 1.46 -7.72 -6.87
CA LYS A 145 0.50 -8.64 -6.24
C LYS A 145 0.95 -9.10 -4.86
#